data_AF-A0A380AMU6-F1
#
_entry.id   AF-A0A380AMU6-F1
#
_cell.length_a   1.000
_cell.length_b   1.000
_cell.length_c   1.000
_cell.angle_alpha   90.00
_cell.angle_beta   90.00
_cell.angle_gamma   90.00
#
_symmetry.space_group_name_H-M   'P 1'
#
loop_
_entity.id
_entity.type
_entity.pdbx_description
1 polymer ?
#
loop_
_entity_poly.entity_id
_entity_poly.type
_entity_poly.pdbx_seq_one_letter_code
_entity_poly.pdbx_strand_id
1 'polypeptide(L)'
;MLRQTNLLAEATARQIVQRAMGIISHSVNVMDSNGVIIASGNPQRLFQRHEGAVLALAENRVVEIDRATAEHLKGVRPGINLPFSFRNQRVGVIGISGEPAEVRAYAELVKMAAEMMVEQAALLDQHQWEKRYREELANQLLQPQPNTASLEAMAAYLGLDLRQARIVVDRRTARGAAAPVARAVGGAGGHPARRVDRHYRLQ
;
A
#
# COMPACT_ATOMS: atom_id res chain seq x y z
N MET A 1 -13.37 8.34 -8.00
CA MET A 1 -12.66 7.35 -8.83
C MET A 1 -11.85 6.44 -7.91
N LEU A 2 -12.19 5.15 -7.86
CA LEU A 2 -11.31 4.14 -7.26
C LEU A 2 -10.07 4.06 -8.15
N ARG A 3 -8.90 4.38 -7.61
CA ARG A 3 -7.65 4.17 -8.35
C ARG A 3 -7.53 2.67 -8.60
N GLN A 4 -7.16 2.26 -9.81
CA GLN A 4 -6.57 0.94 -10.02
C GLN A 4 -5.27 0.93 -9.22
N THR A 5 -5.33 0.46 -7.98
CA THR A 5 -4.14 0.20 -7.19
C THR A 5 -3.47 -1.00 -7.82
N ASN A 6 -2.24 -0.82 -8.30
CA ASN A 6 -1.39 -1.97 -8.57
C ASN A 6 -1.27 -2.72 -7.24
N LEU A 7 -1.92 -3.89 -7.13
CA LEU A 7 -2.14 -4.57 -5.84
C LEU A 7 -0.83 -4.96 -5.17
N LEU A 8 0.24 -5.03 -5.95
CA LEU A 8 1.61 -5.24 -5.50
C LEU A 8 2.49 -4.08 -5.96
N ALA A 9 2.85 -3.21 -5.01
CA ALA A 9 3.83 -2.16 -5.26
C ALA A 9 5.25 -2.74 -5.33
N GLU A 10 6.07 -2.26 -6.25
CA GLU A 10 7.48 -2.68 -6.41
C GLU A 10 8.29 -2.49 -5.12
N ALA A 11 8.01 -1.42 -4.36
CA ALA A 11 8.64 -1.19 -3.05
C ALA A 11 8.35 -2.33 -2.06
N THR A 12 7.09 -2.79 -1.99
CA THR A 12 6.69 -3.91 -1.14
C THR A 12 7.34 -5.22 -1.60
N ALA A 13 7.35 -5.49 -2.91
CA ALA A 13 8.02 -6.66 -3.48
C ALA A 13 9.52 -6.69 -3.13
N ARG A 14 10.21 -5.54 -3.23
CA ARG A 14 11.62 -5.41 -2.84
C ARG A 14 11.82 -5.66 -1.35
N GLN A 15 10.95 -5.13 -0.48
CA GLN A 15 11.05 -5.37 0.96
C GLN A 15 10.83 -6.85 1.30
N ILE A 16 9.90 -7.54 0.64
CA ILE A 16 9.66 -8.98 0.81
C ILE A 16 10.95 -9.75 0.52
N VAL A 17 11.53 -9.52 -0.66
CA VAL A 17 12.79 -10.18 -1.06
C VAL A 17 13.93 -9.84 -0.11
N GLN A 18 14.11 -8.57 0.24
CA GLN A 18 15.18 -8.13 1.13
C GLN A 18 15.10 -8.81 2.50
N ARG A 19 13.90 -8.91 3.09
CA ARG A 19 13.70 -9.58 4.38
C ARG A 19 13.92 -11.09 4.27
N ALA A 20 13.40 -11.72 3.23
CA ALA A 20 13.54 -13.15 3.03
C ALA A 20 15.00 -13.56 2.79
N MET A 21 15.73 -12.81 1.95
CA MET A 21 17.16 -13.04 1.67
C MET A 21 18.07 -12.81 2.89
N GLY A 22 17.60 -12.09 3.92
CA GLY A 22 18.33 -11.94 5.19
C GLY A 22 18.25 -13.15 6.11
N ILE A 23 17.41 -14.13 5.79
CA ILE A 23 17.14 -15.32 6.62
C ILE A 23 17.41 -16.61 5.84
N ILE A 24 16.98 -16.66 4.58
CA ILE A 24 16.98 -17.85 3.75
C ILE A 24 18.23 -17.85 2.85
N SER A 25 19.00 -18.94 2.86
CA SER A 25 20.21 -19.11 2.02
C SER A 25 19.91 -19.37 0.53
N HIS A 26 18.63 -19.45 0.18
CA HIS A 26 18.12 -19.67 -1.17
C HIS A 26 17.67 -18.37 -1.82
N SER A 27 17.84 -18.25 -3.15
CA SER A 27 17.41 -17.07 -3.89
C SER A 27 15.89 -16.96 -3.95
N VAL A 28 15.35 -15.86 -3.41
CA VAL A 28 13.92 -15.51 -3.41
C VAL A 28 13.63 -14.48 -4.49
N ASN A 29 12.49 -14.63 -5.15
CA ASN A 29 12.02 -13.76 -6.23
C ASN A 29 10.54 -13.46 -6.01
N VAL A 30 10.10 -12.26 -6.39
CA VAL A 30 8.70 -11.88 -6.43
C VAL A 30 8.37 -11.45 -7.86
N MET A 31 7.31 -12.04 -8.40
CA MET A 31 6.80 -11.78 -9.75
C MET A 31 5.43 -11.10 -9.67
N ASP A 32 5.14 -10.24 -10.63
CA ASP A 32 3.83 -9.59 -10.78
C ASP A 32 2.77 -10.56 -11.35
N SER A 33 1.56 -10.04 -11.56
CA SER A 33 0.43 -10.78 -12.16
C SER A 33 0.66 -11.27 -13.61
N ASN A 34 1.73 -10.81 -14.27
CA ASN A 34 2.12 -11.24 -15.63
C ASN A 34 3.28 -12.26 -15.62
N GLY A 35 3.78 -12.62 -14.42
CA GLY A 35 4.93 -13.50 -14.26
C GLY A 35 6.27 -12.82 -14.53
N VAL A 36 6.34 -11.49 -14.50
CA VAL A 36 7.58 -10.71 -14.63
C VAL A 36 8.21 -10.51 -13.25
N ILE A 37 9.50 -10.79 -13.12
CA ILE A 37 10.23 -10.62 -11.85
C ILE A 37 10.40 -9.12 -11.56
N ILE A 38 9.78 -8.65 -10.48
CA ILE A 38 9.82 -7.25 -10.02
C ILE A 38 10.72 -7.06 -8.80
N ALA A 39 11.08 -8.13 -8.11
CA ALA A 39 12.11 -8.14 -7.07
C ALA A 39 12.81 -9.50 -7.05
N SER A 40 14.13 -9.51 -6.77
CA SER A 40 14.94 -10.72 -6.85
C SER A 40 16.17 -10.65 -5.96
N GLY A 41 16.51 -11.75 -5.30
CA GLY A 41 17.81 -11.94 -4.63
C GLY A 41 18.99 -12.04 -5.61
N ASN A 42 18.71 -12.23 -6.91
CA ASN A 42 19.70 -12.09 -7.98
C ASN A 42 19.29 -10.92 -8.91
N PRO A 43 19.96 -9.76 -8.84
CA PRO A 43 19.63 -8.58 -9.66
C PRO A 43 19.62 -8.84 -11.16
N GLN A 44 20.43 -9.80 -11.65
CA GLN A 44 20.48 -10.14 -13.08
C GLN A 44 19.15 -10.65 -13.61
N ARG A 45 18.25 -11.14 -12.74
CA ARG A 45 16.94 -11.69 -13.12
C ARG A 45 15.80 -10.67 -13.16
N LEU A 46 16.03 -9.44 -12.70
CA LEU A 46 14.99 -8.42 -12.68
C LEU A 46 14.44 -8.17 -14.10
N PHE A 47 13.13 -7.94 -14.18
CA PHE A 47 12.37 -7.70 -15.41
C PHE A 47 12.34 -8.85 -16.41
N GLN A 48 12.88 -10.02 -16.04
CA GLN A 48 12.75 -11.23 -16.84
C GLN A 48 11.40 -11.91 -16.55
N ARG A 49 10.83 -12.51 -17.58
CA ARG A 49 9.63 -13.35 -17.45
C ARG A 49 10.02 -14.73 -16.95
N HIS A 50 9.30 -15.25 -15.95
CA HIS A 50 9.59 -16.54 -15.33
C HIS A 50 8.51 -17.57 -15.70
N GLU A 51 8.86 -18.57 -16.51
CA GLU A 51 7.87 -19.57 -16.99
C GLU A 51 7.20 -20.34 -15.85
N GLY A 52 7.96 -20.70 -14.80
CA GLY A 52 7.40 -21.32 -13.60
C GLY A 52 6.35 -20.46 -12.87
N ALA A 53 6.48 -19.13 -12.92
CA ALA A 53 5.49 -18.23 -12.32
C ALA A 53 4.26 -18.10 -13.20
N VAL A 54 4.46 -18.05 -14.52
CA VAL A 54 3.36 -18.05 -15.50
C VAL A 54 2.50 -19.30 -15.34
N LEU A 55 3.12 -20.48 -15.18
CA LEU A 55 2.40 -21.73 -14.93
C LEU A 55 1.61 -21.68 -13.62
N ALA A 56 2.25 -21.20 -12.54
CA ALA A 56 1.59 -21.06 -11.24
C ALA A 56 0.39 -20.09 -11.28
N LEU A 57 0.51 -19.01 -12.05
CA LEU A 57 -0.57 -18.06 -12.30
C LEU A 57 -1.69 -18.70 -13.15
N ALA A 58 -1.35 -19.42 -14.22
CA ALA A 58 -2.33 -20.04 -15.10
C ALA A 58 -3.16 -21.11 -14.37
N GLU A 59 -2.51 -21.95 -13.56
CA GLU A 59 -3.14 -23.09 -12.91
C GLU A 59 -3.63 -22.79 -11.49
N ASN A 60 -3.34 -21.60 -10.96
CA ASN A 60 -3.69 -21.17 -9.60
C ASN A 60 -3.24 -22.16 -8.52
N ARG A 61 -2.05 -22.72 -8.65
CA ARG A 61 -1.50 -23.69 -7.71
C ARG A 61 -0.02 -23.51 -7.50
N VAL A 62 0.49 -24.15 -6.46
CA VAL A 62 1.92 -24.31 -6.24
C VAL A 62 2.52 -25.12 -7.40
N VAL A 63 3.61 -24.60 -7.97
CA VAL A 63 4.39 -25.26 -9.02
C VAL A 63 5.77 -25.54 -8.47
N GLU A 64 6.06 -26.83 -8.31
CA GLU A 64 7.39 -27.34 -7.98
C GLU A 64 8.10 -27.70 -9.28
N ILE A 65 9.37 -27.31 -9.39
CA ILE A 65 10.21 -27.53 -10.57
C ILE A 65 11.46 -28.23 -10.09
N ASP A 66 11.64 -29.48 -10.51
CA ASP A 66 12.87 -30.23 -10.28
C ASP A 66 13.92 -29.92 -11.35
N ARG A 67 15.09 -30.57 -11.27
CA ARG A 67 16.18 -30.36 -12.23
C ARG A 67 15.80 -30.77 -13.65
N ALA A 68 15.16 -31.93 -13.81
CA ALA A 68 14.76 -32.44 -15.13
C ALA A 68 13.77 -31.51 -15.82
N THR A 69 12.80 -30.98 -15.08
CA THR A 69 11.80 -30.03 -15.59
C THR A 69 12.45 -28.68 -15.89
N ALA A 70 13.38 -28.20 -15.06
CA ALA A 70 14.06 -26.93 -15.27
C ALA A 70 14.85 -26.87 -16.58
N GLU A 71 15.42 -27.99 -17.05
CA GLU A 71 16.16 -28.07 -18.32
C GLU A 71 15.28 -27.79 -19.55
N HIS A 72 13.98 -28.01 -19.43
CA HIS A 72 13.01 -27.81 -20.52
C HIS A 72 12.35 -26.43 -20.50
N LEU A 73 12.66 -25.58 -19.50
CA LEU A 73 12.01 -24.29 -19.29
C LEU A 73 13.02 -23.14 -19.36
N LYS A 74 12.62 -22.02 -19.97
CA LYS A 74 13.53 -20.89 -20.19
C LYS A 74 13.66 -20.02 -18.94
N GLY A 75 14.89 -19.81 -18.48
CA GLY A 75 15.18 -18.90 -17.35
C GLY A 75 14.73 -19.42 -15.98
N VAL A 76 14.43 -20.72 -15.91
CA VAL A 76 13.93 -21.40 -14.71
C VAL A 76 15.07 -22.14 -14.02
N ARG A 77 15.04 -22.11 -12.69
CA ARG A 77 15.91 -22.92 -11.82
C ARG A 77 15.03 -23.89 -11.03
N PRO A 78 15.58 -25.02 -10.54
CA PRO A 78 14.88 -25.86 -9.59
C PRO A 78 14.40 -25.03 -8.41
N GLY A 79 13.20 -25.32 -7.92
CA GLY A 79 12.58 -24.55 -6.85
C GLY A 79 11.07 -24.64 -6.83
N ILE A 80 10.45 -23.71 -6.12
CA ILE A 80 9.00 -23.64 -5.97
C ILE A 80 8.51 -22.25 -6.30
N ASN A 81 7.40 -22.18 -7.02
CA ASN A 81 6.65 -20.98 -7.32
C ASN A 81 5.26 -21.06 -6.67
N LEU A 82 4.96 -20.12 -5.76
CA LEU A 82 3.70 -20.07 -5.02
C LEU A 82 2.93 -18.78 -5.36
N PRO A 83 1.73 -18.89 -5.94
CA PRO A 83 0.82 -17.77 -6.03
C PRO A 83 0.46 -17.24 -4.64
N PHE A 84 0.33 -15.93 -4.51
CA PHE A 84 -0.12 -15.31 -3.27
C PHE A 84 -1.19 -14.24 -3.55
N SER A 85 -2.03 -14.00 -2.55
CA SER A 85 -3.27 -13.23 -2.72
C SER A 85 -3.44 -12.17 -1.64
N PHE A 86 -4.15 -11.11 -2.00
CA PHE A 86 -4.60 -10.06 -1.09
C PHE A 86 -6.09 -9.83 -1.34
N ARG A 87 -6.90 -9.84 -0.28
CA ARG A 87 -8.38 -9.72 -0.36
C ARG A 87 -9.01 -10.67 -1.39
N ASN A 88 -8.58 -11.94 -1.35
CA ASN A 88 -9.01 -13.00 -2.27
C ASN A 88 -8.69 -12.75 -3.76
N GLN A 89 -7.90 -11.71 -4.07
CA GLN A 89 -7.41 -11.43 -5.40
C GLN A 89 -5.94 -11.78 -5.50
N ARG A 90 -5.56 -12.54 -6.52
CA ARG A 90 -4.17 -12.90 -6.74
C ARG A 90 -3.36 -11.66 -7.11
N VAL A 91 -2.22 -11.47 -6.44
CA VAL A 91 -1.38 -10.27 -6.64
C VAL A 91 -0.05 -10.55 -7.30
N GLY A 92 0.43 -11.80 -7.22
CA GLY A 92 1.71 -12.19 -7.81
C GLY A 92 2.12 -13.61 -7.44
N VAL A 93 3.40 -13.91 -7.63
CA VAL A 93 4.02 -15.19 -7.31
C VAL A 93 5.32 -14.97 -6.52
N ILE A 94 5.59 -15.86 -5.59
CA ILE A 94 6.87 -15.96 -4.89
C ILE A 94 7.62 -17.18 -5.41
N GLY A 95 8.85 -16.98 -5.85
CA GLY A 95 9.72 -18.05 -6.34
C GLY A 95 10.94 -18.23 -5.44
N ILE A 96 11.15 -19.43 -4.91
CA ILE A 96 12.37 -19.77 -4.15
C ILE A 96 13.13 -20.85 -4.90
N SER A 97 14.41 -20.60 -5.19
CA SER A 97 15.29 -21.55 -5.90
C SER A 97 15.91 -22.56 -4.94
N GLY A 98 15.95 -23.84 -5.29
CA GLY A 98 16.49 -24.91 -4.45
C GLY A 98 15.80 -26.23 -4.74
N GLU A 99 16.15 -27.28 -4.01
CA GLU A 99 15.42 -28.54 -4.11
C GLU A 99 14.01 -28.34 -3.50
N PRO A 100 12.91 -28.67 -4.22
CA PRO A 100 11.55 -28.44 -3.71
C PRO A 100 11.30 -29.01 -2.32
N ALA A 101 11.82 -30.20 -2.02
CA ALA A 101 11.68 -30.81 -0.70
C ALA A 101 12.29 -29.97 0.44
N GLU A 102 13.38 -29.24 0.15
CA GLU A 102 14.09 -28.41 1.13
C GLU A 102 13.46 -27.02 1.30
N VAL A 103 12.97 -26.42 0.20
CA VAL A 103 12.53 -25.02 0.20
C VAL A 103 11.03 -24.84 0.46
N ARG A 104 10.22 -25.91 0.46
CA ARG A 104 8.76 -25.84 0.60
C ARG A 104 8.30 -25.09 1.85
N ALA A 105 8.84 -25.44 3.01
CA ALA A 105 8.44 -24.80 4.27
C ALA A 105 8.81 -23.31 4.29
N TYR A 106 9.99 -22.95 3.77
CA TYR A 106 10.39 -21.55 3.64
C TYR A 106 9.47 -20.78 2.70
N ALA A 107 9.07 -21.40 1.59
CA ALA A 107 8.26 -20.75 0.58
C ALA A 107 6.84 -20.43 1.08
N GLU A 108 6.23 -21.32 1.86
CA GLU A 108 4.97 -21.05 2.56
C GLU A 108 5.10 -19.94 3.61
N LEU A 109 6.18 -19.91 4.40
CA LEU A 109 6.42 -18.85 5.37
C LEU A 109 6.62 -17.48 4.69
N VAL A 110 7.38 -17.44 3.59
CA VAL A 110 7.59 -16.21 2.81
C VAL A 110 6.27 -15.77 2.16
N LYS A 111 5.43 -16.69 1.69
CA LYS A 111 4.06 -16.37 1.22
C LYS A 111 3.23 -15.70 2.29
N MET A 112 3.13 -16.28 3.49
CA MET A 112 2.36 -15.66 4.58
C MET A 112 2.90 -14.27 4.94
N ALA A 113 4.22 -14.11 5.02
CA ALA A 113 4.85 -12.82 5.29
C ALA A 113 4.57 -11.79 4.18
N ALA A 114 4.62 -12.21 2.92
CA ALA A 114 4.33 -11.35 1.78
C ALA A 114 2.87 -10.89 1.77
N GLU A 115 1.92 -11.80 1.98
CA GLU A 115 0.49 -11.46 2.06
C GLU A 115 0.23 -10.45 3.21
N MET A 116 0.86 -10.66 4.36
CA MET A 116 0.80 -9.72 5.48
C MET A 116 1.42 -8.34 5.15
N MET A 117 2.58 -8.31 4.49
CA MET A 117 3.24 -7.06 4.11
C MET A 117 2.43 -6.26 3.08
N VAL A 118 1.75 -6.94 2.16
CA VAL A 118 0.83 -6.29 1.21
C VAL A 118 -0.37 -5.70 1.94
N GLU A 119 -0.97 -6.43 2.89
CA GLU A 119 -2.08 -5.91 3.71
C GLU A 119 -1.63 -4.68 4.51
N GLN A 120 -0.46 -4.74 5.16
CA GLN A 120 0.09 -3.61 5.91
C GLN A 120 0.34 -2.38 5.01
N ALA A 121 0.89 -2.57 3.82
CA ALA A 121 1.12 -1.49 2.87
C ALA A 121 -0.22 -0.83 2.46
N ALA A 122 -1.24 -1.64 2.17
CA ALA A 122 -2.57 -1.14 1.81
C ALA A 122 -3.23 -0.34 2.95
N LEU A 123 -3.11 -0.79 4.19
CA LEU A 123 -3.62 -0.08 5.37
C LEU A 123 -2.91 1.26 5.58
N LEU A 124 -1.58 1.29 5.43
CA LEU A 124 -0.80 2.53 5.53
C LEU A 124 -1.18 3.52 4.44
N ASP A 125 -1.32 3.06 3.19
CA ASP A 125 -1.73 3.89 2.06
C ASP A 125 -3.14 4.46 2.27
N GLN A 126 -4.07 3.65 2.77
CA GLN A 126 -5.43 4.10 3.12
C GLN A 126 -5.39 5.20 4.19
N HIS A 127 -4.62 5.00 5.27
CA HIS A 127 -4.51 5.98 6.35
C HIS A 127 -3.86 7.29 5.87
N GLN A 128 -2.79 7.20 5.08
CA GLN A 128 -2.16 8.38 4.48
C GLN A 128 -3.10 9.11 3.53
N TRP A 129 -3.90 8.37 2.77
CA TRP A 129 -4.91 8.95 1.89
C TRP A 129 -5.98 9.69 2.67
N GLU A 130 -6.55 9.09 3.71
CA GLU A 130 -7.54 9.74 4.57
C GLU A 130 -6.97 11.00 5.22
N LYS A 131 -5.72 10.94 5.72
CA LYS A 131 -5.03 12.10 6.29
C LYS A 131 -4.92 13.24 5.28
N ARG A 132 -4.41 12.97 4.07
CA ARG A 132 -4.32 13.97 2.99
C ARG A 132 -5.68 14.55 2.63
N TYR A 133 -6.72 13.71 2.62
CA TYR A 133 -8.07 14.13 2.30
C TYR A 133 -8.67 15.06 3.38
N ARG A 134 -8.40 14.78 4.65
CA ARG A 134 -8.75 15.66 5.78
C ARG A 134 -8.00 16.99 5.73
N GLU A 135 -6.70 16.97 5.40
CA GLU A 135 -5.88 18.17 5.24
C GLU A 135 -6.41 19.06 4.10
N GLU A 136 -6.77 18.47 2.96
CA GLU A 136 -7.36 19.20 1.84
C GLU A 136 -8.72 19.81 2.21
N LEU A 137 -9.56 19.08 2.95
CA LEU A 137 -10.84 19.62 3.43
C LEU A 137 -10.61 20.83 4.35
N ALA A 138 -9.66 20.71 5.30
CA ALA A 138 -9.29 21.81 6.17
C ALA A 138 -8.78 23.03 5.39
N ASN A 139 -7.94 22.81 4.38
CA ASN A 139 -7.44 23.88 3.51
C ASN A 139 -8.58 24.59 2.77
N GLN A 140 -9.52 23.85 2.16
CA GLN A 140 -10.66 24.44 1.46
C GLN A 140 -11.57 25.24 2.41
N LEU A 141 -11.82 24.73 3.62
CA LEU A 141 -12.60 25.42 4.65
C LEU A 141 -11.96 26.75 5.09
N LEU A 142 -10.64 26.86 5.03
CA LEU A 142 -9.90 28.07 5.37
C LEU A 142 -9.86 29.09 4.22
N GLN A 143 -10.10 28.68 2.96
CA GLN A 143 -10.11 29.59 1.82
C GLN A 143 -11.23 30.64 1.92
N PRO A 144 -11.02 31.88 1.46
CA PRO A 144 -12.04 32.94 1.50
C PRO A 144 -13.30 32.59 0.70
N GLN A 145 -13.12 31.95 -0.46
CA GLN A 145 -14.20 31.50 -1.35
C GLN A 145 -14.04 30.01 -1.65
N PRO A 146 -14.55 29.11 -0.78
CA PRO A 146 -14.48 27.68 -1.01
C PRO A 146 -15.31 27.25 -2.21
N ASN A 147 -14.86 26.22 -2.93
CA ASN A 147 -15.71 25.51 -3.89
C ASN A 147 -16.70 24.61 -3.13
N THR A 148 -17.94 25.06 -2.95
CA THR A 148 -18.97 24.38 -2.14
C THR A 148 -19.23 22.94 -2.57
N ALA A 149 -19.29 22.65 -3.87
CA ALA A 149 -19.58 21.30 -4.37
C ALA A 149 -18.46 20.29 -4.03
N SER A 150 -17.21 20.72 -4.19
CA SER A 150 -16.04 19.93 -3.77
C SER A 150 -16.07 19.69 -2.26
N LEU A 151 -16.38 20.72 -1.49
CA LEU A 151 -16.34 20.71 -0.04
C LEU A 151 -17.41 19.79 0.57
N GLU A 152 -18.64 19.84 0.05
CA GLU A 152 -19.73 18.96 0.47
C GLU A 152 -19.41 17.49 0.15
N ALA A 153 -18.88 17.21 -1.04
CA ALA A 153 -18.46 15.86 -1.41
C ALA A 153 -17.37 15.32 -0.47
N MET A 154 -16.40 16.17 -0.12
CA MET A 154 -15.31 15.81 0.80
C MET A 154 -15.80 15.57 2.22
N ALA A 155 -16.68 16.42 2.73
CA ALA A 155 -17.26 16.26 4.05
C ALA A 155 -18.14 15.01 4.13
N ALA A 156 -18.98 14.77 3.12
CA ALA A 156 -19.81 13.57 3.05
C ALA A 156 -18.95 12.29 3.04
N TYR A 157 -17.88 12.24 2.26
CA TYR A 157 -16.94 11.11 2.24
C TYR A 157 -16.30 10.84 3.61
N LEU A 158 -16.01 11.90 4.37
CA LEU A 158 -15.44 11.81 5.73
C LEU A 158 -16.52 11.61 6.82
N GLY A 159 -17.80 11.50 6.46
CA GLY A 159 -18.91 11.39 7.42
C GLY A 159 -19.11 12.66 8.26
N LEU A 160 -18.70 13.82 7.75
CA LEU A 160 -18.81 15.11 8.42
C LEU A 160 -20.04 15.88 7.92
N ASP A 161 -20.94 16.24 8.84
CA ASP A 161 -22.03 17.17 8.57
C ASP A 161 -21.55 18.62 8.74
N LEU A 162 -21.43 19.37 7.64
CA LEU A 162 -21.01 20.78 7.66
C LEU A 162 -22.12 21.75 8.09
N ARG A 163 -23.35 21.29 8.30
CA ARG A 163 -24.43 22.14 8.85
C ARG A 163 -24.26 22.35 10.35
N GLN A 164 -23.55 21.43 11.01
CA GLN A 164 -23.15 21.58 12.40
C GLN A 164 -21.98 22.55 12.49
N ALA A 165 -21.99 23.44 13.49
CA ALA A 165 -20.89 24.37 13.71
C ALA A 165 -19.60 23.60 14.04
N ARG A 166 -18.55 23.83 13.26
CA ARG A 166 -17.24 23.19 13.43
C ARG A 166 -16.15 24.25 13.49
N ILE A 167 -15.08 23.92 14.21
CA ILE A 167 -13.85 24.72 14.26
C ILE A 167 -12.77 23.95 13.51
N VAL A 168 -12.22 24.56 12.47
CA VAL A 168 -11.00 24.05 11.82
C VAL A 168 -9.80 24.65 12.53
N VAL A 169 -8.87 23.82 13.00
CA VAL A 169 -7.62 24.26 13.63
C VAL A 169 -6.45 23.83 12.77
N ASP A 170 -5.74 24.78 12.17
CA ASP A 170 -4.50 24.51 11.48
C ASP A 170 -3.33 24.56 12.48
N ARG A 171 -2.74 23.39 12.77
CA ARG A 171 -1.53 23.25 13.59
C ARG A 171 -0.28 23.12 12.70
N ARG A 172 -0.05 24.06 11.81
CA ARG A 172 1.31 24.27 11.26
C ARG A 172 2.25 24.70 12.39
N THR A 173 3.00 23.76 12.95
CA THR A 173 4.18 24.08 13.78
C THR A 173 5.25 24.71 12.90
N ALA A 174 5.18 26.03 12.73
CA ALA A 174 6.29 26.79 12.19
C ALA A 174 7.34 26.98 13.30
N ARG A 175 8.56 26.49 13.07
CA ARG A 175 9.74 27.16 13.62
C ARG A 175 9.72 28.59 13.04
N GLY A 176 9.14 29.52 13.79
CA GLY A 176 8.94 30.91 13.37
C GLY A 176 7.49 31.26 13.07
N ALA A 177 6.78 31.70 14.12
CA ALA A 177 5.66 32.64 14.10
C ALA A 177 4.52 32.44 13.05
N ALA A 178 3.51 31.65 13.42
CA ALA A 178 2.10 32.01 13.20
C ALA A 178 1.24 31.31 14.27
N ALA A 179 0.30 32.03 14.89
CA ALA A 179 -0.66 31.42 15.82
C ALA A 179 -1.60 30.47 15.04
N PRO A 180 -2.12 29.39 15.65
CA PRO A 180 -3.09 28.52 14.99
C PRO A 180 -4.28 29.34 14.50
N VAL A 181 -4.61 29.23 13.22
CA VAL A 181 -5.78 29.89 12.63
C VAL A 181 -6.98 29.00 12.90
N ALA A 182 -7.99 29.57 13.57
CA ALA A 182 -9.26 28.92 13.83
C ALA A 182 -10.38 29.66 13.06
N ARG A 183 -11.14 28.92 12.25
CA ARG A 183 -12.33 29.45 11.54
C ARG A 183 -13.54 28.59 11.88
N ALA A 184 -14.63 29.24 12.27
CA ALA A 184 -15.94 28.61 12.41
C ALA A 184 -16.53 28.37 11.02
N VAL A 185 -16.99 27.14 10.76
CA VAL A 185 -17.66 26.77 9.51
C VAL A 185 -18.93 25.99 9.82
N GLY A 186 -20.03 26.38 9.17
CA GLY A 186 -21.35 25.76 9.39
C GLY A 186 -22.17 26.41 10.51
N GLY A 187 -23.49 26.46 10.33
CA GLY A 187 -24.48 26.99 11.28
C GLY A 187 -25.54 27.86 10.61
N ALA A 188 -26.81 27.73 11.02
CA ALA A 188 -27.96 28.48 10.51
C ALA A 188 -27.97 29.99 10.89
N GLY A 189 -26.84 30.54 11.32
CA GLY A 189 -26.70 31.94 11.67
C GLY A 189 -25.30 32.40 11.29
N GLY A 190 -25.22 33.33 10.34
CA GLY A 190 -23.98 34.02 10.01
C GLY A 190 -23.42 34.68 11.25
N HIS A 191 -22.37 34.08 11.81
CA HIS A 191 -21.51 34.74 12.77
C HIS A 191 -20.13 34.90 12.15
N PRO A 192 -19.63 36.14 12.00
CA PRO A 192 -18.29 36.37 11.48
C PRO A 192 -17.30 35.66 12.39
N ALA A 193 -16.23 35.14 11.78
CA ALA A 193 -15.13 34.47 12.45
C ALA A 193 -14.76 35.20 13.75
N ARG A 194 -15.21 34.67 14.90
CA ARG A 194 -14.75 35.17 16.19
C ARG A 194 -13.30 34.72 16.32
N ARG A 195 -12.41 35.72 16.32
CA ARG A 195 -11.02 35.59 16.78
C ARG A 195 -11.09 34.84 18.12
N VAL A 196 -10.63 33.59 18.13
CA VAL A 196 -10.64 32.77 19.35
C VAL A 196 -9.60 33.38 20.26
N ASP A 197 -10.05 34.18 21.24
CA ASP A 197 -9.18 34.64 22.32
C ASP A 197 -8.70 33.43 23.13
N ARG A 198 -7.39 33.45 23.37
CA ARG A 198 -6.62 32.37 23.97
C ARG A 198 -7.15 32.02 25.35
N HIS A 199 -7.69 30.82 25.50
CA HIS A 199 -7.55 30.07 26.75
C HIS A 199 -7.19 28.62 26.44
N TYR A 200 -5.92 28.30 26.65
CA TYR A 200 -5.47 26.92 26.79
C TYR A 200 -6.08 26.36 28.08
N ARG A 201 -6.86 25.28 27.96
CA ARG A 201 -7.03 24.34 29.07
C ARG A 201 -7.00 22.92 28.50
N LEU A 202 -6.09 22.14 29.08
CA LEU A 202 -5.88 20.72 28.83
C LEU A 202 -7.12 19.93 29.26
N GLN A 203 -7.61 19.06 28.36
CA GLN A 203 -7.88 17.63 28.57
C GLN A 203 -8.20 16.99 27.23
#